data_AF-A0AAC9B330-F1
#
_entry.id   AF-A0AAC9B330-F1
#
_cell.length_a   1.000
_cell.length_b   1.000
_cell.length_c   1.000
_cell.angle_alpha   90.00
_cell.angle_beta   90.00
_cell.angle_gamma   90.00
#
_symmetry.space_group_name_H-M   'P 1'
#
loop_
_entity.id
_entity.type
_entity.pdbx_description
1 polymer ?
#
loop_
_entity_poly.entity_id
_entity_poly.type
_entity_poly.pdbx_seq_one_letter_code
_entity_poly.pdbx_strand_id
1 'polypeptide(L)' 'MNDENVSKVRKLGNSVAITLPKKLNVSVGQEFIIVKKENGSITLIPKVENYFKNAKPGEFYTPEINVDYIPSGDEASK' A
#
# COMPACT_ATOMS: atom_id res chain seq x y z
N MET A 1 16.71 7.61 -21.74
CA MET A 1 16.07 6.58 -20.89
C MET A 1 16.65 5.26 -21.36
N ASN A 2 17.45 4.58 -20.55
CA ASN A 2 18.12 3.34 -20.98
C ASN A 2 17.06 2.25 -21.23
N ASP A 3 17.21 1.49 -22.32
CA ASP A 3 16.26 0.45 -22.74
C ASP A 3 16.10 -0.70 -21.71
N GLU A 4 16.98 -0.76 -20.71
CA GLU A 4 16.98 -1.71 -19.59
C GLU A 4 15.75 -1.64 -18.66
N ASN A 5 14.87 -0.65 -18.86
CA ASN A 5 13.61 -0.49 -18.12
C ASN A 5 12.37 -0.55 -19.03
N VAL A 6 12.54 -0.91 -20.30
CA VAL A 6 11.43 -0.97 -21.25
C VAL A 6 10.98 -2.41 -21.40
N SER A 7 9.67 -2.65 -21.27
CA SER A 7 9.06 -3.96 -21.51
C SER A 7 7.86 -3.81 -22.42
N LYS A 8 7.80 -4.64 -23.45
CA LYS A 8 6.71 -4.63 -24.42
C LYS A 8 5.54 -5.45 -23.90
N VAL A 9 4.35 -4.88 -23.96
CA VAL A 9 3.10 -5.56 -23.65
C VAL A 9 2.85 -6.69 -24.66
N ARG A 10 2.43 -7.85 -24.18
CA ARG A 10 2.10 -9.04 -25.00
C ARG A 10 0.66 -9.47 -24.75
N LYS A 11 -0.02 -9.97 -25.78
CA LYS A 11 -1.37 -10.54 -25.67
C LYS A 11 -1.28 -11.92 -25.01
N LEU A 12 -2.16 -12.17 -24.04
CA LEU A 12 -2.32 -13.44 -23.36
C LEU A 12 -3.82 -13.77 -23.30
N GLY A 13 -4.29 -14.59 -24.24
CA GLY A 13 -5.73 -14.86 -24.39
C GLY A 13 -6.55 -13.59 -24.65
N ASN A 14 -7.54 -13.32 -23.80
CA ASN A 14 -8.35 -12.10 -23.82
C ASN A 14 -7.79 -10.98 -22.93
N SER A 15 -6.51 -11.08 -22.54
CA SER A 15 -5.85 -10.12 -21.66
C SER A 15 -4.48 -9.75 -22.21
N VAL A 16 -3.78 -8.89 -21.47
CA VAL A 16 -2.41 -8.49 -21.78
C VAL A 16 -1.51 -8.74 -20.59
N ALA A 17 -0.24 -9.01 -20.85
CA ALA A 17 0.80 -9.18 -19.85
C ALA A 17 1.98 -8.27 -20.17
N ILE A 18 2.64 -7.76 -19.13
CA ILE A 18 3.92 -7.07 -19.22
C ILE A 18 4.95 -7.88 -18.44
N THR A 19 6.17 -7.99 -18.98
CA THR A 19 7.28 -8.61 -18.27
C THR A 19 7.84 -7.60 -17.27
N LEU A 20 8.00 -8.02 -16.01
CA LEU A 20 8.67 -7.21 -15.00
C LEU A 20 10.15 -7.57 -14.96
N PRO A 21 11.08 -6.59 -15.01
CA PRO A 21 12.50 -6.85 -14.85
C PRO A 21 12.83 -7.56 -13.53
N LYS A 22 13.75 -8.54 -13.55
CA LYS A 22 14.15 -9.31 -12.35
C LYS A 22 14.62 -8.43 -11.18
N LYS A 23 15.25 -7.30 -11.46
CA LYS A 23 15.71 -6.33 -10.45
C LYS A 23 14.61 -5.73 -9.57
N LEU A 24 13.34 -5.88 -9.97
CA LEU A 24 12.19 -5.48 -9.15
C LEU A 24 11.84 -6.51 -8.07
N ASN A 25 12.51 -7.67 -8.03
CA ASN A 25 12.35 -8.71 -7.00
C ASN A 25 10.89 -9.17 -6.77
N VAL A 26 10.07 -9.13 -7.83
CA VAL A 26 8.71 -9.65 -7.79
C VAL A 26 8.75 -11.18 -7.91
N SER A 27 8.15 -11.86 -6.95
CA SER A 27 8.13 -13.33 -6.90
C SER A 27 7.00 -13.92 -7.74
N VAL A 28 7.21 -15.15 -8.25
CA VAL A 28 6.15 -15.89 -8.94
C VAL A 28 4.99 -16.14 -7.96
N GLY A 29 3.77 -15.84 -8.40
CA GLY A 29 2.55 -15.99 -7.58
C GLY A 29 2.24 -14.80 -6.67
N GLN A 30 3.08 -13.75 -6.64
CA GLN A 30 2.77 -12.54 -5.88
C GLN A 30 1.56 -11.81 -6.46
N GLU A 31 0.56 -11.55 -5.62
CA GLU A 31 -0.67 -10.82 -6.00
C GLU A 31 -0.51 -9.31 -5.84
N PHE A 32 -1.14 -8.55 -6.74
CA PHE A 32 -1.14 -7.08 -6.73
C PHE A 32 -2.54 -6.53 -6.97
N ILE A 33 -2.84 -5.42 -6.29
CA ILE A 33 -3.91 -4.51 -6.68
C ILE A 33 -3.37 -3.62 -7.81
N ILE A 34 -4.11 -3.51 -8.90
CA ILE A 34 -3.73 -2.73 -10.08
C ILE A 34 -4.59 -1.46 -10.13
N VAL A 35 -3.94 -0.30 -10.14
CA VAL A 35 -4.62 1.01 -10.21
C VAL A 35 -4.10 1.79 -11.42
N LYS A 36 -5.01 2.25 -12.28
CA LYS A 36 -4.70 3.19 -13.36
C LYS A 36 -5.01 4.61 -12.89
N LYS A 37 -4.00 5.48 -12.87
CA LYS A 37 -4.15 6.90 -12.52
C LYS A 37 -4.55 7.71 -13.76
N GLU A 38 -5.07 8.92 -13.55
CA GLU A 38 -5.48 9.84 -14.61
C GLU A 38 -4.33 10.22 -15.56
N ASN A 39 -3.11 10.35 -15.02
CA ASN A 39 -1.90 10.61 -15.82
C ASN A 39 -1.43 9.41 -16.68
N GLY A 40 -2.21 8.33 -16.73
CA GLY A 40 -1.93 7.12 -17.51
C GLY A 40 -0.98 6.14 -16.83
N SER A 41 -0.41 6.46 -15.66
CA SER A 41 0.44 5.52 -14.93
C SER A 41 -0.37 4.34 -14.37
N ILE A 42 0.25 3.16 -14.39
CA ILE A 42 -0.28 1.95 -13.75
C ILE A 42 0.56 1.69 -12.51
N THR A 43 -0.10 1.64 -11.34
CA THR A 43 0.52 1.30 -10.07
C THR A 43 0.18 -0.14 -9.70
N LEU A 44 1.21 -0.91 -9.32
CA LEU A 44 1.08 -2.26 -8.79
C LEU A 44 1.32 -2.20 -7.28
N ILE A 45 0.31 -2.52 -6.48
CA ILE A 45 0.39 -2.48 -5.02
C ILE A 45 0.35 -3.92 -4.51
N PRO A 46 1.44 -4.45 -3.90
CA PRO A 46 1.44 -5.82 -3.38
C PRO A 46 0.30 -6.03 -2.40
N LYS A 47 -0.42 -7.14 -2.53
CA LYS A 47 -1.42 -7.53 -1.54
C LYS A 47 -0.68 -8.11 -0.34
N VAL A 48 -0.83 -7.47 0.81
CA VAL A 48 -0.28 -7.97 2.08
C VAL A 48 -1.38 -8.74 2.80
N GLU A 49 -1.16 -10.03 3.07
CA GLU A 49 -2.16 -10.90 3.72
C GLU A 49 -2.54 -10.39 5.12
N ASN A 50 -1.58 -9.88 5.89
CA ASN A 50 -1.84 -9.32 7.21
C ASN A 50 -0.66 -8.45 7.68
N TYR A 51 -0.87 -7.13 7.75
CA TYR A 51 0.12 -6.16 8.24
C TYR A 51 0.52 -6.39 9.71
N PHE A 52 -0.33 -7.08 10.47
CA PHE A 52 -0.15 -7.34 11.90
C PHE A 52 0.29 -8.77 12.20
N LYS A 53 0.66 -9.58 11.19
CA LYS A 53 1.06 -10.98 11.39
C LYS A 53 2.21 -11.15 12.38
N ASN A 54 3.11 -10.17 12.42
CA ASN A 54 4.25 -10.15 13.33
C ASN A 54 4.11 -9.09 14.44
N ALA A 55 2.92 -8.48 14.57
CA ALA A 55 2.68 -7.50 15.60
C ALA A 55 2.74 -8.18 16.97
N LYS A 56 3.52 -7.61 17.88
CA LYS A 56 3.50 -8.01 19.29
C LYS A 56 2.26 -7.41 19.95
N PRO A 57 1.69 -8.09 20.97
CA PRO A 57 0.62 -7.50 21.78
C PRO A 57 1.04 -6.11 22.30
N GLY A 58 0.23 -5.09 22.01
CA GLY A 58 0.49 -3.71 22.43
C GLY A 58 1.46 -2.91 21.55
N GLU A 59 2.02 -3.46 20.47
CA GLU A 59 3.01 -2.75 19.61
C GLU A 59 2.44 -1.50 18.94
N PHE A 60 1.14 -1.49 18.66
CA PHE A 60 0.42 -0.35 18.07
C PHE A 60 -0.53 0.32 19.07
N TYR A 61 -0.43 -0.02 20.35
CA TYR A 61 -1.20 0.65 21.40
C TYR A 61 -0.46 1.93 21.81
N THR A 62 -0.97 3.07 21.36
CA THR A 62 -0.63 4.35 21.98
C THR A 62 -1.53 4.54 23.19
N PRO A 63 -1.00 4.49 24.43
CA PRO A 63 -1.79 4.90 25.59
C PRO A 63 -2.28 6.34 25.38
N GLU A 64 -3.50 6.62 25.82
CA GLU A 64 -3.99 7.99 25.92
C GLU A 64 -3.12 8.71 26.97
N ILE A 65 -2.03 9.32 26.50
CA ILE A 65 -1.29 10.29 27.29
C ILE A 65 -2.17 11.53 27.36
N ASN A 66 -2.79 11.71 28.52
CA ASN A 66 -3.47 12.94 28.93
C ASN A 66 -2.40 14.02 29.18
N VAL A 67 -1.58 14.31 28.17
CA VAL A 67 -0.64 15.43 28.18
C VAL A 67 -1.43 16.66 27.74
N ASP A 68 -1.93 17.35 28.75
CA ASP A 68 -2.45 18.72 28.69
C ASP A 68 -3.89 18.93 28.21
N TYR A 69 -4.77 17.91 28.28
CA TYR A 69 -6.22 18.19 28.19
C TYR A 69 -6.74 18.75 29.52
N ILE A 70 -6.68 20.08 29.67
CA ILE A 70 -7.47 20.80 30.67
C ILE A 70 -8.79 21.19 29.99
N PRO A 71 -9.91 20.52 30.26
CA PRO A 71 -11.20 20.97 29.76
C PRO A 71 -11.50 22.35 30.35
N SER A 72 -11.32 23.41 29.58
CA SER A 72 -11.79 24.75 29.92
C SER A 72 -13.16 24.96 29.29
N GLY A 73 -14.19 24.57 30.02
CA GLY A 73 -15.57 24.91 29.73
C GLY A 73 -16.36 24.79 31.01
N ASP A 74 -16.89 25.90 31.50
CA ASP A 74 -17.93 25.86 32.52
C ASP A 74 -19.10 25.05 31.94
N GLU A 75 -19.57 24.05 32.69
CA GLU A 75 -20.81 23.37 32.35
C GLU A 75 -21.87 24.43 32.08
N ALA A 76 -22.50 24.35 30.91
CA ALA A 76 -23.63 25.22 30.58
C ALA A 76 -24.69 25.02 31.67
N SER A 77 -24.74 25.99 32.58
CA SER A 77 -25.67 26.02 33.68
C SER A 77 -27.07 26.04 33.10
N LYS A 78 -27.85 25.02 33.48
CA LYS A 78 -29.22 24.78 33.05
C LYS A 78 -30.19 25.82 33.60
#